data_AF-A0A847HS98-F1
#
_entry.id   AF-A0A847HS98-F1
#
_cell.length_a   1.000
_cell.length_b   1.000
_cell.length_c   1.000
_cell.angle_alpha   90.00
_cell.angle_beta   90.00
_cell.angle_gamma   90.00
#
_symmetry.space_group_name_H-M   'P 1'
#
loop_
_entity.id
_entity.type
_entity.pdbx_description
1 polymer ?
#
loop_
_entity_poly.entity_id
_entity_poly.type
_entity_poly.pdbx_seq_one_letter_code
_entity_poly.pdbx_strand_id
1 'polypeptide(L)'
;MRRPARAAGLLEPALWSVLVLALVGATVLAARRVATEGTREQVALVMDEMALAEQGHLVGLTSLELGRRYQQAGLTGVALYEQTIESLVQRGHAAAVLAKDLIAQALLRGEAPPPIPGDATLVTALRPGALDELIAKNVPAARPLEINGRTWYLWPGDVVETLPAGPDAAEVALWRAAGFDIAYRPRNAPYRLQAVGDYPEEAAYLVYAGTQVAGHPDGLSEAVAASQAYYTAVI
;
A
#
# COMPACT_ATOMS: atom_id res chain seq x y z
N MET A 1 0.72 -72.95 -52.05
CA MET A 1 0.90 -71.50 -51.78
C MET A 1 -0.42 -70.78 -52.00
N ARG A 2 -1.21 -70.53 -50.94
CA ARG A 2 -2.43 -69.69 -50.99
C ARG A 2 -2.16 -68.41 -50.20
N ARG A 3 -2.17 -67.26 -50.87
CA ARG A 3 -2.11 -65.92 -50.22
C ARG A 3 -3.48 -65.64 -49.57
N PRO A 4 -3.56 -65.37 -48.25
CA PRO A 4 -4.78 -64.83 -47.66
C PRO A 4 -4.86 -63.32 -47.94
N ALA A 5 -5.49 -62.94 -49.05
CA ALA A 5 -5.59 -61.54 -49.50
C ALA A 5 -6.99 -60.92 -49.31
N ARG A 6 -7.72 -61.30 -48.25
CA ARG A 6 -9.05 -60.70 -47.94
C ARG A 6 -9.16 -60.05 -46.56
N ALA A 7 -8.21 -60.28 -45.65
CA ALA A 7 -8.23 -59.62 -44.34
C ALA A 7 -7.76 -58.15 -44.38
N ALA A 8 -7.03 -57.75 -45.43
CA ALA A 8 -6.45 -56.40 -45.52
C ALA A 8 -7.50 -55.29 -45.73
N GLY A 9 -8.61 -55.57 -46.42
CA GLY A 9 -9.61 -54.54 -46.79
C GLY A 9 -10.49 -54.05 -45.64
N LEU A 10 -10.59 -54.79 -44.54
CA LEU A 10 -11.35 -54.39 -43.34
C LEU A 10 -10.45 -53.79 -42.25
N LEU A 11 -9.14 -54.05 -42.30
CA LEU A 11 -8.17 -53.52 -41.33
C LEU A 11 -7.91 -52.03 -41.57
N GLU A 12 -7.83 -51.60 -42.82
CA GLU A 12 -7.62 -50.20 -43.17
C GLU A 12 -8.72 -49.26 -42.64
N PRO A 13 -10.03 -49.48 -42.87
CA PRO A 13 -11.07 -48.63 -42.31
C PRO A 13 -11.10 -48.70 -40.77
N ALA A 14 -10.80 -49.84 -40.17
CA ALA A 14 -10.71 -49.98 -38.72
C ALA A 14 -9.55 -49.14 -38.13
N LEU A 15 -8.39 -49.15 -38.78
CA LEU A 15 -7.23 -48.33 -38.40
C LEU A 15 -7.55 -46.84 -38.54
N TRP A 16 -8.24 -46.44 -39.62
CA TRP A 16 -8.70 -45.06 -39.79
C TRP A 16 -9.70 -44.64 -38.71
N SER A 17 -10.66 -45.50 -38.35
CA SER A 17 -11.59 -45.22 -37.25
C SER A 17 -10.88 -45.05 -35.91
N VAL A 18 -9.89 -45.89 -35.61
CA VAL A 18 -9.07 -45.77 -34.40
C VAL A 18 -8.27 -44.46 -34.41
N LEU A 19 -7.68 -44.10 -35.55
CA LEU A 19 -6.91 -42.86 -35.67
C LEU A 19 -7.79 -41.62 -35.50
N VAL A 20 -8.99 -41.60 -36.09
CA VAL A 20 -9.96 -40.50 -35.91
C VAL A 20 -10.44 -40.43 -34.45
N LEU A 21 -10.78 -41.56 -33.82
CA LEU A 21 -11.18 -41.59 -32.42
C LEU A 21 -10.08 -41.09 -31.49
N ALA A 22 -8.83 -41.49 -31.72
CA ALA A 22 -7.68 -41.02 -30.98
C ALA A 22 -7.46 -39.51 -31.17
N LEU A 23 -7.60 -39.00 -32.40
CA LEU A 23 -7.44 -37.59 -32.71
C LEU A 23 -8.51 -36.71 -32.04
N VAL A 24 -9.76 -37.17 -32.03
CA VAL A 24 -10.86 -36.48 -31.33
C VAL A 24 -10.56 -36.40 -29.83
N GLY A 25 -10.17 -37.52 -29.22
CA GLY A 25 -9.80 -37.56 -27.81
C GLY A 25 -8.64 -36.63 -27.47
N ALA A 26 -7.57 -36.65 -28.28
CA ALA A 26 -6.41 -35.77 -28.11
C ALA A 26 -6.77 -34.29 -28.25
N THR A 27 -7.63 -33.94 -29.21
CA THR A 27 -8.07 -32.55 -29.45
C THR A 27 -8.90 -32.03 -28.28
N VAL A 28 -9.81 -32.84 -27.75
CA VAL A 28 -10.60 -32.48 -26.55
C VAL A 28 -9.69 -32.27 -25.34
N LEU A 29 -8.68 -33.14 -25.16
CA LEU A 29 -7.72 -33.00 -24.05
C LEU A 29 -6.89 -31.73 -24.17
N ALA A 30 -6.40 -31.41 -25.38
CA ALA A 30 -5.64 -30.20 -25.66
C ALA A 30 -6.48 -28.94 -25.43
N ALA A 31 -7.73 -28.91 -25.91
CA ALA A 31 -8.64 -27.79 -25.69
C ALA A 31 -8.94 -27.58 -24.21
N ARG A 32 -9.18 -28.65 -23.45
CA ARG A 32 -9.36 -28.58 -21.99
C ARG A 32 -8.11 -28.06 -21.30
N ARG A 33 -6.92 -28.55 -21.68
CA ARG A 33 -5.65 -28.11 -21.13
C ARG A 33 -5.42 -26.63 -21.36
N VAL A 34 -5.64 -26.14 -22.58
CA VAL A 34 -5.53 -24.70 -22.91
C VAL A 34 -6.55 -23.88 -22.13
N ALA A 35 -7.79 -24.35 -22.00
CA ALA A 35 -8.80 -23.67 -21.18
C ALA A 35 -8.39 -23.59 -19.71
N THR A 36 -7.80 -24.65 -19.14
CA THR A 36 -7.36 -24.70 -17.74
C THR A 36 -6.03 -23.98 -17.49
N GLU A 37 -5.11 -23.97 -18.46
CA GLU A 37 -3.84 -23.23 -18.36
C GLU A 37 -4.05 -21.74 -18.63
N GLY A 38 -5.04 -21.38 -19.46
CA GLY A 38 -5.49 -20.00 -19.67
C GLY A 38 -6.22 -19.38 -18.48
N THR A 39 -6.66 -20.18 -17.51
CA THR A 39 -7.26 -19.73 -16.24
C THR A 39 -6.23 -19.61 -15.10
N ARG A 40 -4.94 -19.44 -15.40
CA ARG A 40 -4.00 -18.95 -14.37
C ARG A 40 -4.38 -17.52 -14.03
N GLU A 41 -5.19 -17.36 -12.99
CA GLU A 41 -5.39 -16.05 -12.37
C GLU A 41 -4.01 -15.54 -11.92
N GLN A 42 -3.63 -14.36 -12.43
CA GLN A 42 -2.44 -13.69 -11.94
C GLN A 42 -2.75 -13.23 -10.52
N VAL A 43 -2.21 -13.95 -9.54
CA VAL A 43 -2.34 -13.59 -8.13
C VAL A 43 -1.17 -12.69 -7.77
N ALA A 44 -1.47 -11.45 -7.37
CA ALA A 44 -0.49 -10.59 -6.73
C ALA A 44 -0.33 -11.01 -5.27
N LEU A 45 0.88 -11.39 -4.88
CA LEU A 45 1.22 -11.61 -3.48
C LEU A 45 1.85 -10.32 -2.96
N VAL A 46 1.13 -9.65 -2.07
CA VAL A 46 1.54 -8.39 -1.46
C VAL A 46 1.79 -8.62 0.02
N MET A 47 2.91 -8.10 0.52
CA MET A 47 3.23 -8.10 1.94
C MET A 47 3.39 -6.67 2.43
N ASP A 48 3.01 -6.44 3.68
CA ASP A 48 3.17 -5.14 4.31
C ASP A 48 4.64 -4.80 4.53
N GLU A 49 5.06 -3.59 4.16
CA GLU A 49 6.42 -3.11 4.43
C GLU A 49 6.74 -3.14 5.92
N MET A 50 5.81 -2.76 6.79
CA MET A 50 6.04 -2.75 8.23
C MET A 50 6.28 -4.18 8.75
N ALA A 51 5.54 -5.16 8.21
CA ALA A 51 5.74 -6.56 8.56
C ALA A 51 7.08 -7.09 8.04
N LEU A 52 7.50 -6.67 6.84
CA LEU A 52 8.83 -6.95 6.31
C LEU A 52 9.94 -6.30 7.15
N ALA A 53 9.73 -5.08 7.63
CA ALA A 53 10.68 -4.35 8.47
C ALA A 53 10.84 -5.03 9.84
N GLU A 54 9.73 -5.38 10.50
CA GLU A 54 9.75 -6.09 11.78
C GLU A 54 10.45 -7.45 11.64
N GLN A 55 10.07 -8.24 10.63
CA GLN A 55 10.69 -9.54 10.39
C GLN A 55 12.17 -9.39 9.99
N GLY A 56 12.49 -8.40 9.16
CA GLY A 56 13.86 -8.10 8.74
C GLY A 56 14.74 -7.79 9.93
N HIS A 57 14.25 -6.98 10.87
CA HIS A 57 14.96 -6.65 12.10
C HIS A 57 15.34 -7.89 12.92
N LEU A 58 14.44 -8.87 13.03
CA LEU A 58 14.69 -10.13 13.74
C LEU A 58 15.82 -10.97 13.11
N VAL A 59 16.10 -10.79 11.82
CA VAL A 59 17.13 -11.53 11.08
C VAL A 59 18.30 -10.67 10.61
N GLY A 60 18.38 -9.41 11.07
CA GLY A 60 19.46 -8.48 10.73
C GLY A 60 19.45 -8.03 9.27
N LEU A 61 18.28 -8.00 8.63
CA LEU A 61 18.08 -7.49 7.26
C LEU A 61 17.19 -6.24 7.28
N THR A 62 17.36 -5.38 6.27
CA THR A 62 16.39 -4.33 5.97
C THR A 62 15.10 -4.93 5.38
N SER A 63 14.00 -4.18 5.43
CA SER A 63 12.73 -4.58 4.80
C SER A 63 12.90 -4.87 3.31
N LEU A 64 13.66 -4.03 2.59
CA LEU A 64 13.95 -4.22 1.17
C LEU A 64 14.77 -5.48 0.89
N GLU A 65 15.79 -5.76 1.69
CA GLU A 65 16.61 -6.98 1.52
C GLU A 65 15.79 -8.25 1.76
N LEU A 66 14.96 -8.25 2.81
CA LEU A 66 14.05 -9.36 3.08
C LEU A 66 12.99 -9.49 1.97
N GLY A 67 12.42 -8.36 1.54
CA GLY A 67 11.47 -8.30 0.44
C GLY A 67 12.05 -8.92 -0.83
N ARG A 68 13.27 -8.54 -1.23
CA ARG A 68 13.96 -9.13 -2.40
C ARG A 68 14.18 -10.63 -2.26
N ARG A 69 14.45 -11.12 -1.05
CA ARG A 69 14.55 -12.56 -0.79
C ARG A 69 13.19 -13.25 -0.97
N TYR A 70 12.10 -12.63 -0.53
CA TYR A 70 10.75 -13.15 -0.75
C TYR A 70 10.28 -13.02 -2.20
N GLN A 71 10.79 -12.04 -2.94
CA GLN A 71 10.53 -11.89 -4.37
C GLN A 71 10.99 -13.12 -5.15
N GLN A 72 12.15 -13.68 -4.79
CA GLN A 72 12.65 -14.95 -5.35
C GLN A 72 11.73 -16.15 -5.04
N ALA A 73 10.91 -16.05 -3.99
CA ALA A 73 9.91 -17.05 -3.60
C ALA A 73 8.49 -16.74 -4.13
N GLY A 74 8.32 -15.65 -4.88
CA GLY A 74 7.04 -15.28 -5.51
C GLY A 74 6.31 -14.10 -4.88
N LEU A 75 6.91 -13.34 -3.95
CA LEU A 75 6.35 -12.06 -3.53
C LEU A 75 6.43 -11.05 -4.69
N THR A 76 5.29 -10.52 -5.14
CA THR A 76 5.24 -9.64 -6.31
C THR A 76 5.13 -8.17 -5.94
N GLY A 77 4.55 -7.86 -4.79
CA GLY A 77 4.31 -6.48 -4.37
C GLY A 77 4.55 -6.21 -2.90
N VAL A 78 4.57 -4.93 -2.57
CA VAL A 78 4.71 -4.40 -1.21
C VAL A 78 3.58 -3.42 -0.92
N ALA A 79 3.02 -3.50 0.28
CA ALA A 79 2.07 -2.50 0.74
C ALA A 79 2.80 -1.36 1.47
N LEU A 80 2.66 -0.14 0.97
CA LEU A 80 3.25 1.06 1.54
C LEU A 80 2.16 1.92 2.16
N TYR A 81 2.34 2.26 3.44
CA TYR A 81 1.43 3.15 4.12
C TYR A 81 1.70 4.61 3.79
N GLU A 82 0.62 5.36 3.70
CA GLU A 82 0.68 6.81 3.80
C GLU A 82 1.38 7.24 5.10
N GLN A 83 2.26 8.23 5.00
CA GLN A 83 2.96 8.79 6.14
C GLN A 83 1.98 9.43 7.12
N THR A 84 2.37 9.46 8.38
CA THR A 84 1.72 10.19 9.49
C THR A 84 2.74 11.04 10.23
N ILE A 85 2.29 11.88 11.16
CA ILE A 85 3.17 12.60 12.09
C ILE A 85 4.12 11.63 12.78
N GLU A 86 3.62 10.49 13.25
CA GLU A 86 4.44 9.45 13.87
C GLU A 86 5.58 8.99 12.95
N SER A 87 5.26 8.62 11.71
CA SER A 87 6.27 8.12 10.77
C SER A 87 7.32 9.20 10.44
N LEU A 88 6.91 10.48 10.34
CA LEU A 88 7.82 11.59 10.12
C LEU A 88 8.76 11.79 11.32
N VAL A 89 8.26 11.58 12.54
CA VAL A 89 9.08 11.64 13.77
C VAL A 89 10.06 10.47 13.83
N GLN A 90 9.60 9.24 13.57
CA GLN A 90 10.45 8.04 13.56
C GLN A 90 11.58 8.14 12.51
N ARG A 91 11.31 8.77 11.36
CA ARG A 91 12.31 9.05 10.30
C ARG A 91 13.20 10.26 10.60
N GLY A 92 12.98 10.96 11.71
CA GLY A 92 13.74 12.15 12.10
C GLY A 92 13.51 13.35 11.17
N HIS A 93 12.34 13.44 10.55
CA HIS A 93 11.94 14.54 9.67
C HIS A 93 11.17 15.62 10.45
N ALA A 94 10.49 15.21 11.51
CA ALA A 94 9.73 16.08 12.40
C ALA A 94 9.99 15.75 13.88
N ALA A 95 9.59 16.66 14.76
CA ALA A 95 9.40 16.39 16.17
C ALA A 95 7.94 16.68 16.52
N ALA A 96 7.33 15.83 17.35
CA ALA A 96 5.97 16.02 17.82
C ALA A 96 5.91 15.96 19.36
N VAL A 97 4.99 16.72 19.94
CA VAL A 97 4.69 16.70 21.36
C VAL A 97 3.21 16.94 21.58
N LEU A 98 2.61 16.27 22.55
CA LEU A 98 1.25 16.57 22.97
C LEU A 98 1.26 17.79 23.90
N ALA A 99 0.26 18.66 23.75
CA ALA A 99 0.15 19.90 24.51
C ALA A 99 0.14 19.67 26.02
N LYS A 100 -0.54 18.61 26.50
CA LYS A 100 -0.54 18.19 27.91
C LYS A 100 0.88 17.98 28.46
N ASP A 101 1.78 17.42 27.65
CA ASP A 101 3.15 17.13 28.07
C ASP A 101 3.97 18.42 28.13
N LEU A 102 3.77 19.32 27.16
CA LEU A 102 4.40 20.63 27.16
C LEU A 102 3.94 21.50 28.34
N ILE A 103 2.64 21.47 28.66
CA ILE A 103 2.07 22.16 29.83
C ILE A 103 2.65 21.58 31.11
N ALA A 104 2.71 20.25 31.25
CA ALA A 104 3.30 19.60 32.41
C ALA A 104 4.78 19.98 32.59
N GLN A 105 5.55 20.01 31.51
CA GLN A 105 6.95 20.44 31.54
C GLN A 105 7.11 21.91 31.95
N ALA A 106 6.28 22.82 31.45
CA ALA A 106 6.32 24.23 31.85
C ALA A 106 6.05 24.39 33.36
N LEU A 107 5.05 23.68 33.88
CA LEU A 107 4.74 23.67 35.32
C LEU A 107 5.91 23.14 36.17
N LEU A 108 6.57 22.07 35.74
CA LEU A 108 7.75 21.52 36.42
C LEU A 108 8.93 22.50 36.43
N ARG A 109 9.04 23.37 35.41
CA ARG A 109 10.07 24.42 35.34
C ARG A 109 9.69 25.71 36.08
N GLY A 110 8.48 25.81 36.64
CA GLY A 110 7.96 27.04 37.25
C GLY A 110 7.64 28.14 36.22
N GLU A 111 7.46 27.76 34.96
CA GLU A 111 7.09 28.65 33.86
C GLU A 111 5.56 28.73 33.74
N ALA A 112 5.05 29.86 33.23
CA ALA A 112 3.64 29.95 32.86
C ALA A 112 3.37 29.01 31.67
N PRO A 113 2.30 28.18 31.70
CA PRO A 113 2.00 27.27 30.61
C PRO A 113 1.62 28.06 29.34
N PRO A 114 1.99 27.56 28.14
CA PRO A 114 1.59 28.20 26.90
C PRO A 114 0.06 28.19 26.74
N PRO A 115 -0.54 29.23 26.12
CA PRO A 115 -1.99 29.32 25.92
C PRO A 115 -2.45 28.42 24.75
N ILE A 116 -2.38 27.11 24.96
CA ILE A 116 -2.73 26.07 23.98
C ILE A 116 -3.78 25.10 24.57
N PRO A 117 -4.66 24.51 23.73
CA PRO A 117 -5.55 23.44 24.17
C PRO A 117 -4.73 22.24 24.67
N GLY A 118 -5.08 21.68 25.82
CA GLY A 118 -4.29 20.60 26.45
C GLY A 118 -4.32 19.26 25.70
N ASP A 119 -5.30 19.06 24.83
CA ASP A 119 -5.46 17.87 24.00
C ASP A 119 -4.78 17.98 22.63
N ALA A 120 -4.18 19.12 22.29
CA ALA A 120 -3.63 19.37 20.96
C ALA A 120 -2.32 18.61 20.69
N THR A 121 -2.07 18.31 19.41
CA THR A 121 -0.79 17.81 18.91
C THR A 121 0.01 18.97 18.31
N LEU A 122 1.27 19.11 18.72
CA LEU A 122 2.20 20.11 18.17
C LEU A 122 3.28 19.39 17.37
N VAL A 123 3.55 19.86 16.17
CA VAL A 123 4.59 19.30 15.29
C VAL A 123 5.49 20.40 14.77
N THR A 124 6.79 20.14 14.69
CA THR A 124 7.76 21.06 14.09
C THR A 124 8.67 20.30 13.13
N ALA A 125 9.08 20.98 12.06
CA ALA A 125 9.95 20.41 11.05
C ALA A 125 11.39 20.34 11.57
N LEU A 126 12.04 19.18 11.45
CA LEU A 126 13.47 19.01 11.65
C LEU A 126 14.24 19.11 10.33
N ARG A 127 13.56 18.84 9.21
CA ARG A 127 14.07 19.03 7.84
C ARG A 127 13.21 20.04 7.09
N PRO A 128 13.79 20.90 6.23
CA PRO A 128 13.01 21.79 5.38
C PRO A 128 12.00 21.00 4.52
N GLY A 129 10.77 21.51 4.42
CA GLY A 129 9.69 20.91 3.62
C GLY A 129 9.01 19.67 4.21
N ALA A 130 9.50 19.13 5.33
CA ALA A 130 9.00 17.88 5.91
C ALA A 130 7.53 17.89 6.35
N LEU A 131 6.93 19.07 6.52
CA LEU A 131 5.54 19.22 6.96
C LEU A 131 4.63 19.79 5.86
N ASP A 132 5.14 20.06 4.66
CA ASP A 132 4.42 20.80 3.63
C ASP A 132 3.15 20.04 3.20
N GLU A 133 3.28 18.74 2.94
CA GLU A 133 2.15 17.87 2.57
C GLU A 133 1.17 17.68 3.74
N LEU A 134 1.69 17.43 4.95
CA LEU A 134 0.88 17.32 6.17
C LEU A 134 0.01 18.57 6.39
N ILE A 135 0.58 19.77 6.18
CA ILE A 135 -0.14 21.03 6.37
C ILE A 135 -1.14 21.27 5.23
N ALA A 136 -0.75 21.02 3.98
CA ALA A 136 -1.59 21.29 2.81
C ALA A 136 -2.78 20.33 2.71
N LYS A 137 -2.64 19.10 3.21
CA LYS A 137 -3.64 18.04 3.05
C LYS A 137 -4.78 18.09 4.06
N ASN A 138 -4.58 18.66 5.25
CA ASN A 138 -5.48 18.44 6.38
C ASN A 138 -6.31 19.68 6.74
N VAL A 139 -7.60 19.48 6.99
CA VAL A 139 -8.53 20.47 7.53
C VAL A 139 -8.99 20.00 8.91
N PRO A 140 -8.93 20.79 10.00
CA PRO A 140 -8.58 22.20 10.02
C PRO A 140 -7.11 22.45 9.70
N ALA A 141 -6.85 23.60 9.06
CA ALA A 141 -5.50 24.04 8.78
C ALA A 141 -4.70 24.14 10.07
N ALA A 142 -3.43 23.74 9.99
CA ALA A 142 -2.53 23.80 11.12
C ALA A 142 -2.34 25.23 11.61
N ARG A 143 -2.46 25.47 12.92
CA ARG A 143 -2.24 26.80 13.49
C ARG A 143 -0.77 26.99 13.86
N PRO A 144 -0.04 27.96 13.27
CA PRO A 144 1.34 28.21 13.64
C PRO A 144 1.44 28.88 15.02
N LEU A 145 2.46 28.50 15.79
CA LEU A 145 2.80 29.03 17.10
C LEU A 145 4.33 29.05 17.26
N GLU A 146 4.89 30.15 17.74
CA GLU A 146 6.32 30.22 18.06
C GLU A 146 6.58 29.77 19.49
N ILE A 147 7.47 28.78 19.67
CA ILE A 147 7.96 28.33 20.98
C ILE A 147 9.48 28.24 20.89
N ASN A 148 10.19 28.98 21.74
CA ASN A 148 11.65 29.00 21.82
C ASN A 148 12.35 29.28 20.47
N GLY A 149 11.79 30.21 19.68
CA GLY A 149 12.34 30.60 18.37
C GLY A 149 12.18 29.56 17.26
N ARG A 150 11.26 28.61 17.45
CA ARG A 150 10.91 27.61 16.46
C ARG A 150 9.39 27.63 16.23
N THR A 151 9.00 27.56 14.96
CA THR A 151 7.61 27.41 14.57
C THR A 151 7.12 26.00 14.86
N TRP A 152 6.02 25.91 15.59
CA TRP A 152 5.25 24.71 15.82
C TRP A 152 3.89 24.85 15.16
N TYR A 153 3.45 23.77 14.53
CA TYR A 153 2.14 23.65 13.92
C TYR A 153 1.24 22.85 14.83
N LEU A 154 0.08 23.42 15.15
CA LEU A 154 -0.86 22.87 16.10
C LEU A 154 -2.09 22.32 15.39
N TRP A 155 -2.44 21.08 15.74
CA TRP A 155 -3.72 20.45 15.43
C TRP A 155 -4.50 20.15 16.72
N PRO A 156 -5.84 20.25 16.70
CA PRO A 156 -6.64 19.78 17.82
C PRO A 156 -6.45 18.26 18.02
N GLY A 157 -6.70 17.76 19.23
CA GLY A 157 -6.67 16.33 19.53
C GLY A 157 -5.30 15.64 19.41
N ASP A 158 -5.28 14.36 19.79
CA ASP A 158 -4.17 13.44 19.57
C ASP A 158 -4.30 12.83 18.18
N VAL A 159 -3.50 13.33 17.24
CA VAL A 159 -3.57 12.95 15.82
C VAL A 159 -2.25 12.42 15.29
N VAL A 160 -1.34 12.05 16.20
CA VAL A 160 0.02 11.61 15.87
C VAL A 160 0.01 10.42 14.90
N GLU A 161 -0.86 9.45 15.14
CA GLU A 161 -0.97 8.21 14.36
C GLU A 161 -1.99 8.29 13.22
N THR A 162 -2.84 9.32 13.19
CA THR A 162 -4.04 9.34 12.36
C THR A 162 -4.03 10.43 11.29
N LEU A 163 -3.24 11.50 11.45
CA LEU A 163 -3.19 12.57 10.47
C LEU A 163 -2.29 12.18 9.29
N PRO A 164 -2.81 12.07 8.06
CA PRO A 164 -2.02 11.71 6.89
C PRO A 164 -1.08 12.85 6.48
N ALA A 165 0.15 12.48 6.12
CA ALA A 165 1.22 13.36 5.69
C ALA A 165 1.61 13.16 4.22
N GLY A 166 0.84 12.37 3.46
CA GLY A 166 1.13 12.07 2.06
C GLY A 166 2.02 10.84 1.86
N PRO A 167 2.22 10.42 0.60
CA PRO A 167 3.06 9.30 0.26
C PRO A 167 4.56 9.61 0.44
N ASP A 168 5.34 8.64 0.91
CA ASP A 168 6.80 8.76 0.82
C ASP A 168 7.28 8.44 -0.61
N ALA A 169 7.48 9.50 -1.40
CA ALA A 169 7.94 9.37 -2.79
C ALA A 169 9.31 8.66 -2.91
N ALA A 170 10.21 8.82 -1.93
CA ALA A 170 11.51 8.17 -1.95
C ALA A 170 11.38 6.65 -1.70
N GLU A 171 10.52 6.26 -0.77
CA GLU A 171 10.21 4.86 -0.47
C GLU A 171 9.47 4.19 -1.64
N VAL A 172 8.48 4.85 -2.23
CA VAL A 172 7.78 4.38 -3.44
C VAL A 172 8.78 4.15 -4.57
N ALA A 173 9.66 5.11 -4.84
CA ALA A 173 10.69 4.99 -5.87
C ALA A 173 11.67 3.85 -5.58
N LEU A 174 12.07 3.67 -4.31
CA LEU A 174 12.97 2.60 -3.89
C LEU A 174 12.40 1.21 -4.18
N TRP A 175 11.16 0.96 -3.76
CA TRP A 175 10.50 -0.33 -3.96
C TRP A 175 10.16 -0.61 -5.42
N ARG A 176 9.73 0.42 -6.17
CA ARG A 176 9.51 0.32 -7.61
C ARG A 176 10.79 0.00 -8.36
N ALA A 177 11.90 0.66 -8.03
CA ALA A 177 13.21 0.39 -8.64
C ALA A 177 13.71 -1.04 -8.34
N ALA A 178 13.22 -1.66 -7.27
CA ALA A 178 13.46 -3.06 -6.95
C ALA A 178 12.51 -4.05 -7.65
N GLY A 179 11.59 -3.56 -8.50
CA GLY A 179 10.69 -4.38 -9.31
C GLY A 179 9.48 -4.93 -8.56
N PHE A 180 9.08 -4.29 -7.46
CA PHE A 180 7.83 -4.63 -6.77
C PHE A 180 6.65 -3.82 -7.32
N ASP A 181 5.48 -4.45 -7.37
CA ASP A 181 4.22 -3.74 -7.49
C ASP A 181 3.93 -2.99 -6.19
N ILE A 182 3.43 -1.77 -6.30
CA ILE A 182 3.14 -0.93 -5.14
C ILE A 182 1.64 -0.99 -4.85
N ALA A 183 1.31 -1.47 -3.64
CA ALA A 183 -0.01 -1.34 -3.06
C ALA A 183 0.00 -0.18 -2.06
N TYR A 184 -0.48 0.98 -2.47
CA TYR A 184 -0.54 2.13 -1.59
C TYR A 184 -1.72 2.01 -0.62
N ARG A 185 -1.50 2.38 0.65
CA ARG A 185 -2.53 2.37 1.69
C ARG A 185 -2.82 3.80 2.14
N PRO A 186 -3.75 4.50 1.46
CA PRO A 186 -4.17 5.83 1.89
C PRO A 186 -4.79 5.76 3.29
N ARG A 187 -4.50 6.77 4.11
CA ARG A 187 -5.15 6.91 5.42
C ARG A 187 -6.33 7.85 5.32
N ASN A 188 -7.40 7.53 6.04
CA ASN A 188 -8.40 8.52 6.37
C ASN A 188 -7.92 9.37 7.54
N ALA A 189 -8.41 10.60 7.64
CA ALA A 189 -8.15 11.47 8.77
C ALA A 189 -9.32 11.44 9.77
N PRO A 190 -9.08 11.75 11.06
CA PRO A 190 -10.16 12.06 12.00
C PRO A 190 -10.91 13.35 11.63
N TYR A 191 -10.36 14.12 10.69
CA TYR A 191 -10.92 15.33 10.14
C TYR A 191 -11.16 15.21 8.62
N ARG A 192 -11.46 16.34 7.97
CA ARG A 192 -11.65 16.39 6.53
C ARG A 192 -10.29 16.51 5.82
N LEU A 193 -10.14 15.76 4.73
CA LEU A 193 -9.02 15.91 3.80
C LEU A 193 -9.31 17.02 2.78
N GLN A 194 -8.33 17.89 2.54
CA GLN A 194 -8.39 18.93 1.50
C GLN A 194 -8.01 18.37 0.13
N ALA A 195 -7.05 17.45 0.11
CA ALA A 195 -6.64 16.72 -1.08
C ALA A 195 -7.01 15.25 -0.89
N VAL A 196 -8.06 14.82 -1.59
CA VAL A 196 -8.39 13.40 -1.76
C VAL A 196 -7.86 13.02 -3.15
N GLY A 197 -7.03 11.97 -3.24
CA GLY A 197 -6.55 11.47 -4.52
C GLY A 197 -5.10 11.80 -4.88
N ASP A 198 -4.29 12.27 -3.94
CA ASP A 198 -2.83 12.41 -4.03
C ASP A 198 -2.11 11.05 -3.91
N TYR A 199 -2.63 10.07 -4.65
CA TYR A 199 -2.06 8.72 -4.68
C TYR A 199 -0.80 8.72 -5.56
N PRO A 200 0.24 7.95 -5.21
CA PRO A 200 1.39 7.77 -6.08
C PRO A 200 0.96 7.21 -7.43
N GLU A 201 1.35 7.87 -8.53
CA GLU A 201 1.07 7.39 -9.89
C GLU A 201 1.70 6.00 -10.13
N GLU A 202 2.73 5.67 -9.36
CA GLU A 202 3.41 4.40 -9.38
C GLU A 202 2.62 3.24 -8.74
N ALA A 203 1.58 3.54 -7.96
CA ALA A 203 0.77 2.53 -7.32
C ALA A 203 -0.05 1.75 -8.35
N ALA A 204 -0.06 0.43 -8.22
CA ALA A 204 -0.96 -0.44 -8.98
C ALA A 204 -2.27 -0.67 -8.21
N TYR A 205 -2.19 -0.65 -6.88
CA TYR A 205 -3.31 -0.92 -5.98
C TYR A 205 -3.51 0.18 -4.95
N LEU A 206 -4.77 0.44 -4.61
CA LEU A 206 -5.17 1.20 -3.43
C LEU A 206 -5.84 0.24 -2.45
N VAL A 207 -5.33 0.19 -1.22
CA VAL A 207 -5.85 -0.71 -0.18
C VAL A 207 -6.26 0.10 1.04
N TYR A 208 -7.57 0.25 1.22
CA TYR A 208 -8.16 0.94 2.37
C TYR A 208 -8.39 -0.01 3.54
N ALA A 209 -8.26 0.50 4.76
CA ALA A 209 -8.48 -0.26 5.99
C ALA A 209 -9.94 -0.17 6.45
N GLY A 210 -10.69 -1.26 6.33
CA GLY A 210 -12.05 -1.42 6.81
C GLY A 210 -12.98 -0.28 6.36
N THR A 211 -13.59 0.40 7.32
CA THR A 211 -14.47 1.54 7.05
C THR A 211 -13.74 2.87 6.87
N GLN A 212 -12.41 2.88 6.99
CA GLN A 212 -11.57 4.09 6.91
C GLN A 212 -11.10 4.34 5.47
N VAL A 213 -12.05 4.50 4.55
CA VAL A 213 -11.75 4.97 3.19
C VAL A 213 -11.32 6.44 3.28
N ALA A 214 -10.21 6.80 2.62
CA ALA A 214 -9.74 8.19 2.63
C ALA A 214 -10.83 9.13 2.12
N GLY A 215 -11.13 10.18 2.88
CA GLY A 215 -12.19 11.13 2.57
C GLY A 215 -13.55 10.78 3.15
N HIS A 216 -13.79 9.58 3.69
CA HIS A 216 -15.06 9.25 4.35
C HIS A 216 -15.25 10.06 5.65
N PRO A 217 -16.47 10.57 5.97
CA PRO A 217 -17.71 10.43 5.21
C PRO A 217 -17.95 11.50 4.12
N ASP A 218 -17.28 12.65 4.20
CA ASP A 218 -17.65 13.85 3.44
C ASP A 218 -17.12 13.90 2.00
N GLY A 219 -16.13 13.07 1.66
CA GLY A 219 -15.33 13.11 0.43
C GLY A 219 -15.25 11.77 -0.30
N LEU A 220 -16.23 10.89 -0.08
CA LEU A 220 -16.23 9.54 -0.66
C LEU A 220 -16.36 9.57 -2.19
N SER A 221 -17.14 10.49 -2.75
CA SER A 221 -17.33 10.61 -4.20
C SER A 221 -16.02 11.00 -4.90
N GLU A 222 -15.28 11.93 -4.30
CA GLU A 222 -13.96 12.37 -4.73
C GLU A 222 -12.96 11.23 -4.64
N ALA A 223 -12.98 10.46 -3.55
CA ALA A 223 -12.12 9.29 -3.36
C ALA A 223 -12.37 8.24 -4.44
N VAL A 224 -13.64 7.93 -4.73
CA VAL A 224 -14.01 6.99 -5.80
C VAL A 224 -13.53 7.50 -7.15
N ALA A 225 -13.72 8.79 -7.46
CA ALA A 225 -13.27 9.38 -8.71
C ALA A 225 -11.74 9.33 -8.86
N ALA A 226 -10.99 9.65 -7.81
CA ALA A 226 -9.52 9.58 -7.81
C ALA A 226 -8.98 8.15 -7.91
N SER A 227 -9.75 7.16 -7.43
CA SER A 227 -9.35 5.75 -7.42
C SER A 227 -9.54 5.03 -8.75
N GLN A 228 -10.19 5.64 -9.75
CA GLN A 228 -10.57 4.95 -11.00
C GLN A 228 -9.39 4.42 -11.82
N ALA A 229 -8.20 4.97 -11.63
CA ALA A 229 -6.99 4.51 -12.32
C ALA A 229 -6.33 3.29 -11.66
N TYR A 230 -6.81 2.85 -10.49
CA TYR A 230 -6.14 1.86 -9.65
C TYR A 230 -7.04 0.65 -9.36
N TYR A 231 -6.41 -0.51 -9.13
CA TYR A 231 -7.13 -1.63 -8.53
C TYR A 231 -7.40 -1.33 -7.05
N THR A 232 -8.66 -1.24 -6.67
CA THR A 232 -9.04 -0.81 -5.32
C THR A 232 -9.57 -1.98 -4.50
N ALA A 233 -9.05 -2.13 -3.28
CA ALA A 233 -9.51 -3.09 -2.30
C ALA A 233 -9.81 -2.40 -0.97
N VAL A 234 -10.75 -2.99 -0.22
CA VAL A 234 -11.08 -2.61 1.15
C VAL A 234 -10.98 -3.87 1.99
N ILE A 235 -10.09 -3.88 2.98
CA ILE A 235 -9.77 -5.06 3.81
C ILE A 235 -10.07 -4.84 5.29
#